data_AF-A0AAP5KQL3-F1
#
_entry.id   AF-A0AAP5KQL3-F1
#
_cell.length_a   1.000
_cell.length_b   1.000
_cell.length_c   1.000
_cell.angle_alpha   90.00
_cell.angle_beta   90.00
_cell.angle_gamma   90.00
#
_symmetry.space_group_name_H-M   'P 1'
#
loop_
_entity.id
_entity.type
_entity.pdbx_description
1 polymer ?
#
loop_
_entity_poly.entity_id
_entity_poly.type
_entity_poly.pdbx_seq_one_letter_code
_entity_poly.pdbx_strand_id
1 'polypeptide(L)'
;MDRTYFEGQAAFLEDYQQVAKATKIDHQQVINEVMDQLNKPTPDDKLLYILPGNQTVHGQAVRFPFRKELIALDNEATVSSQFFYEGSPYEYKVVEDEQL
;
A
#
# COMPACT_ATOMS: atom_id res chain seq x y z
N MET A 1 -19.20 -0.02 -10.74
CA MET A 1 -18.76 1.19 -10.00
C MET A 1 -17.34 0.92 -9.59
N ASP A 2 -16.37 1.57 -10.21
CA ASP A 2 -14.99 1.57 -9.72
C ASP A 2 -15.00 2.26 -8.36
N ARG A 3 -14.94 1.45 -7.29
CA ARG A 3 -14.79 1.98 -5.93
C ARG A 3 -13.32 2.28 -5.75
N THR A 4 -12.99 3.55 -5.65
CA THR A 4 -11.67 3.99 -5.17
C THR A 4 -11.66 3.81 -3.66
N TYR A 5 -10.74 3.00 -3.15
CA TYR A 5 -10.65 2.71 -1.71
C TYR A 5 -9.69 3.67 -1.00
N PHE A 6 -8.75 4.25 -1.72
CA PHE A 6 -7.76 5.18 -1.21
C PHE A 6 -7.30 6.14 -2.30
N GLU A 7 -6.87 7.33 -1.90
CA GLU A 7 -6.33 8.32 -2.83
C GLU A 7 -4.95 7.88 -3.33
N GLY A 8 -4.67 8.07 -4.62
CA GLY A 8 -3.45 7.55 -5.24
C GLY A 8 -3.51 6.08 -5.66
N GLN A 9 -4.71 5.46 -5.68
CA GLN A 9 -4.90 4.07 -6.13
C GLN A 9 -4.31 3.78 -7.52
N ALA A 10 -4.45 4.70 -8.47
CA ALA A 10 -3.86 4.52 -9.81
C ALA A 10 -2.33 4.47 -9.76
N ALA A 11 -1.69 5.45 -9.11
CA ALA A 11 -0.23 5.49 -8.94
C ALA A 11 0.29 4.26 -8.19
N PHE A 12 -0.41 3.82 -7.15
CA PHE A 12 -0.07 2.59 -6.44
C PHE A 12 -0.10 1.36 -7.36
N LEU A 13 -1.14 1.20 -8.18
CA LEU A 13 -1.23 0.07 -9.11
C LEU A 13 -0.12 0.11 -10.16
N GLU A 14 0.24 1.31 -10.65
CA GLU A 14 1.37 1.48 -11.56
C GLU A 14 2.70 1.06 -10.91
N ASP A 15 2.98 1.55 -9.70
CA ASP A 15 4.20 1.17 -8.95
C ASP A 15 4.20 -0.34 -8.62
N TYR A 16 3.06 -0.86 -8.16
CA TYR A 16 2.88 -2.28 -7.85
C TYR A 16 3.15 -3.14 -9.08
N GLN A 17 2.63 -2.76 -10.25
CA GLN A 17 2.86 -3.50 -11.50
C GLN A 17 4.32 -3.52 -11.93
N GLN A 18 5.08 -2.46 -11.65
CA GLN A 18 6.51 -2.41 -11.97
C GLN A 18 7.33 -3.34 -11.08
N VAL A 19 6.95 -3.52 -9.82
CA VAL A 19 7.71 -4.36 -8.87
C VAL A 19 7.19 -5.80 -8.76
N ALA A 20 5.91 -6.04 -9.06
CA ALA A 20 5.29 -7.35 -8.90
C ALA A 20 5.76 -8.34 -9.96
N LYS A 21 6.03 -9.57 -9.53
CA LYS A 21 6.45 -10.68 -10.40
C LYS A 21 5.28 -11.31 -11.16
N ALA A 22 4.05 -11.03 -10.74
CA ALA A 22 2.85 -11.64 -11.29
C ALA A 22 2.61 -11.20 -12.73
N THR A 23 2.41 -12.17 -13.64
CA THR A 23 2.15 -11.92 -15.06
C THR A 23 0.72 -11.42 -15.32
N LYS A 24 -0.19 -11.68 -14.38
CA LYS A 24 -1.56 -11.15 -14.35
C LYS A 24 -1.81 -10.63 -12.94
N ILE A 25 -2.05 -9.33 -12.83
CA ILE A 25 -2.35 -8.67 -11.56
C ILE A 25 -3.84 -8.42 -11.52
N ASP A 26 -4.53 -9.01 -10.55
CA ASP A 26 -5.92 -8.69 -10.28
C ASP A 26 -5.97 -7.45 -9.38
N HIS A 27 -6.24 -6.29 -9.99
CA HIS A 27 -6.23 -5.01 -9.26
C HIS A 27 -7.20 -5.02 -8.07
N GLN A 28 -8.35 -5.67 -8.20
CA GLN A 28 -9.35 -5.74 -7.14
C GLN A 28 -8.84 -6.55 -5.96
N GLN A 29 -8.18 -7.68 -6.23
CA GLN A 29 -7.54 -8.49 -5.21
C GLN A 29 -6.43 -7.70 -4.49
N VAL A 30 -5.53 -7.05 -5.23
CA VAL A 30 -4.45 -6.26 -4.63
C VAL A 30 -5.01 -5.16 -3.74
N ILE A 31 -6.03 -4.43 -4.20
CA ILE A 31 -6.67 -3.37 -3.40
C ILE A 31 -7.29 -3.95 -2.11
N ASN A 32 -7.97 -5.11 -2.20
CA ASN A 32 -8.52 -5.76 -1.02
C ASN A 32 -7.41 -6.16 -0.03
N GLU A 33 -6.28 -6.68 -0.49
CA GLU A 33 -5.13 -7.03 0.36
C GLU A 33 -4.50 -5.79 1.01
N VAL A 34 -4.39 -4.68 0.26
CA VAL A 34 -3.92 -3.40 0.79
C VAL A 34 -4.86 -2.93 1.90
N MET A 35 -6.16 -2.88 1.64
CA MET A 35 -7.15 -2.48 2.64
C MET A 35 -7.14 -3.40 3.86
N ASP A 36 -7.00 -4.71 3.69
CA ASP A 36 -6.89 -5.65 4.82
C ASP A 36 -5.65 -5.36 5.68
N GLN A 37 -4.51 -5.04 5.07
CA GLN A 37 -3.32 -4.63 5.81
C GLN A 37 -3.48 -3.26 6.49
N LEU A 38 -4.01 -2.25 5.79
CA LEU A 38 -4.17 -0.90 6.34
C LEU A 38 -5.23 -0.82 7.45
N ASN A 39 -6.21 -1.73 7.46
CA ASN A 39 -7.21 -1.82 8.54
C ASN A 39 -6.69 -2.58 9.77
N LYS A 40 -5.53 -3.23 9.70
CA LYS A 40 -4.94 -3.89 10.87
C LYS A 40 -4.36 -2.85 11.82
N PRO A 41 -4.54 -3.02 13.14
CA PRO A 41 -3.90 -2.15 14.12
C PRO A 41 -2.38 -2.31 14.03
N THR A 42 -1.70 -1.28 13.56
CA THR A 42 -0.23 -1.21 13.54
C THR A 42 0.28 -0.52 14.81
N PRO A 43 1.26 -1.11 15.53
CA PRO A 43 1.78 -0.55 16.77
C PRO A 43 2.60 0.74 16.59
N ASP A 44 3.06 1.02 15.37
CA ASP A 44 3.98 2.12 15.05
C ASP A 44 3.30 3.34 14.41
N ASP A 45 1.96 3.39 14.35
CA ASP A 45 1.16 4.40 13.60
C ASP A 45 1.50 4.51 12.10
N LYS A 46 2.47 3.74 11.61
CA LYS A 46 2.91 3.69 10.21
C LYS A 46 2.04 2.71 9.43
N LEU A 47 1.25 3.27 8.52
CA LEU A 47 0.46 2.52 7.55
C LEU A 47 1.36 2.17 6.37
N LEU A 48 1.72 0.90 6.27
CA LEU A 48 2.60 0.38 5.23
C LEU A 48 1.95 -0.85 4.63
N TYR A 49 1.89 -0.91 3.30
CA TYR A 49 1.63 -2.16 2.62
C TYR A 49 2.95 -2.81 2.24
N ILE A 50 3.14 -4.06 2.64
CA ILE A 50 4.38 -4.79 2.40
C ILE A 50 4.12 -5.88 1.36
N LEU A 51 4.71 -5.71 0.18
CA LEU A 51 4.76 -6.75 -0.84
C LEU A 51 6.00 -7.63 -0.56
N PRO A 52 5.82 -8.89 -0.14
CA PRO A 52 6.94 -9.75 0.20
C PRO A 52 7.81 -10.04 -1.02
N GLY A 53 9.13 -10.18 -0.81
CA GLY A 53 10.11 -10.27 -1.89
C GLY A 53 9.88 -11.44 -2.84
N ASN A 54 9.29 -12.54 -2.37
CA ASN A 54 8.91 -13.68 -3.21
C ASN A 54 7.86 -13.34 -4.28
N GLN A 55 7.10 -12.26 -4.09
CA GLN A 55 6.11 -11.74 -5.04
C GLN A 55 6.67 -10.59 -5.89
N THR A 56 7.91 -10.17 -5.68
CA THR A 56 8.55 -9.08 -6.43
C THR A 56 9.53 -9.60 -7.48
N VAL A 57 9.75 -8.84 -8.55
CA VAL A 57 10.72 -9.17 -9.60
C VAL A 57 12.16 -9.16 -9.09
N HIS A 58 12.46 -8.31 -8.09
CA HIS A 58 13.79 -8.16 -7.51
C HIS A 58 14.09 -9.14 -6.37
N GLY A 59 13.11 -9.95 -5.95
CA GLY A 59 13.29 -10.87 -4.80
C GLY A 59 13.36 -10.17 -3.44
N GLN A 60 13.18 -8.84 -3.39
CA GLN A 60 13.27 -8.02 -2.18
C GLN A 60 11.89 -7.49 -1.79
N ALA A 61 11.59 -7.48 -0.49
CA ALA A 61 10.30 -6.97 -0.04
C ALA A 61 10.21 -5.46 -0.31
N VAL A 62 9.10 -5.02 -0.90
CA VAL A 62 8.83 -3.61 -1.20
C VAL A 62 7.81 -3.09 -0.20
N ARG A 63 8.08 -1.92 0.37
CA ARG A 63 7.20 -1.23 1.31
C ARG A 63 6.59 -0.02 0.65
N PHE A 64 5.27 -0.04 0.52
CA PHE A 64 4.48 1.04 -0.03
C PHE A 64 3.96 1.92 1.12
N PRO A 65 4.34 3.20 1.17
CA PRO A 65 3.92 4.09 2.23
C PRO A 65 2.47 4.56 2.04
N PHE A 66 1.70 4.47 3.12
CA PHE A 66 0.33 4.98 3.19
C PHE A 66 0.19 5.95 4.36
N ARG A 67 -0.74 6.88 4.20
CA ARG A 67 -1.19 7.80 5.22
C ARG A 67 -2.69 7.60 5.44
N LYS A 68 -3.15 7.78 6.66
CA LYS A 68 -4.57 7.86 6.99
C LYS A 68 -4.86 9.23 7.54
N GLU A 69 -5.82 9.91 6.94
CA GLU A 69 -6.30 11.20 7.42
C GLU A 69 -7.76 11.09 7.83
N LEU A 70 -8.10 11.78 8.93
CA LEU A 70 -9.47 11.92 9.39
C LEU A 70 -10.04 13.17 8.74
N ILE A 71 -11.00 12.98 7.84
CA ILE A 71 -11.64 14.08 7.13
C ILE A 71 -13.00 14.34 7.78
N ALA A 72 -13.22 15.57 8.20
CA ALA A 72 -14.52 16.01 8.70
C ALA A 72 -15.47 16.24 7.52
N LEU A 73 -16.58 15.51 7.51
CA LEU A 73 -17.68 15.78 6.58
C LEU A 73 -18.58 16.84 7.23
N ASP A 74 -18.48 18.07 6.71
CA ASP A 74 -19.07 19.31 7.26
C ASP A 74 -20.57 19.22 7.55
N ASN A 75 -21.29 18.30 6.89
CA ASN A 75 -22.75 18.19 7.00
C ASN A 75 -23.27 17.35 8.18
N GLU A 76 -22.47 16.51 8.84
CA GLU A 76 -23.02 15.52 9.80
C GLU A 76 -22.16 15.26 11.05
N ALA A 77 -21.17 16.10 11.38
CA ALA A 77 -20.21 15.83 12.47
C ALA A 77 -19.57 14.42 12.38
N THR A 78 -19.50 13.87 11.17
CA THR A 78 -18.98 12.55 10.88
C THR A 78 -17.55 12.69 10.40
N VAL A 79 -16.61 12.09 11.14
CA VAL A 79 -15.23 11.95 10.68
C VAL A 79 -15.12 10.65 9.90
N SER A 80 -14.64 10.74 8.65
CA SER A 80 -14.34 9.57 7.83
C SER A 80 -12.82 9.35 7.80
N SER A 81 -12.40 8.09 7.87
CA SER A 81 -11.01 7.72 7.66
C SER A 81 -10.75 7.56 6.17
N GLN A 82 -9.93 8.42 5.59
CA GLN A 82 -9.48 8.28 4.20
C GLN A 82 -8.01 7.87 4.19
N PHE A 83 -7.69 6.87 3.37
CA PHE A 83 -6.32 6.43 3.14
C PHE A 83 -5.75 7.11 1.90
N PHE A 84 -4.47 7.44 1.94
CA PHE A 84 -3.71 8.10 0.89
C PHE A 84 -2.44 7.32 0.64
N TYR A 85 -2.17 6.99 -0.61
CA TYR A 85 -0.90 6.43 -1.03
C TYR A 85 0.11 7.57 -1.22
N GLU A 86 1.20 7.57 -0.45
CA GLU A 86 2.20 8.64 -0.46
C GLU A 86 3.14 8.55 -1.68
N GLY A 87 3.12 7.43 -2.41
CA GLY A 87 3.94 7.26 -3.60
C GLY A 87 5.42 7.06 -3.30
N SER A 88 6.24 7.37 -4.30
CA SER A 88 7.69 7.26 -4.22
C SER A 88 8.32 8.35 -3.35
N PRO A 89 9.36 8.03 -2.55
CA PRO A 89 10.13 6.79 -2.60
C PRO A 89 9.50 5.65 -1.80
N TYR A 90 9.14 4.56 -2.48
CA TYR A 90 8.85 3.29 -1.82
C TYR A 90 10.18 2.62 -1.43
N GLU A 91 10.26 2.13 -0.19
CA GLU A 91 11.50 1.57 0.33
C GLU A 91 11.60 0.07 -0.03
N TYR A 92 12.65 -0.29 -0.76
CA TYR A 92 13.08 -1.68 -0.81
C TYR A 92 13.68 -2.01 0.55
N LYS A 93 13.20 -3.08 1.18
CA LYS A 93 13.92 -3.63 2.32
C LYS A 93 15.22 -4.20 1.75
N VAL A 94 16.30 -3.41 1.81
CA VAL A 94 17.65 -3.89 1.61
C VAL A 94 17.82 -4.97 2.66
N VAL A 95 17.84 -6.22 2.22
CA VAL A 95 18.39 -7.27 3.06
C VAL A 95 19.86 -6.90 3.10
N GLU A 96 20.33 -6.34 4.21
CA GLU A 96 21.76 -6.33 4.51
C GLU A 96 22.15 -7.82 4.52
N ASP A 97 22.59 -8.30 3.36
CA ASP A 97 23.29 -9.56 3.23
C ASP A 97 24.70 -9.31 3.80
N GLU A 98 24.78 -9.04 5.11
CA GLU A 98 26.00 -9.16 5.90
C GLU A 98 26.23 -10.64 6.24
N GLN A 99 26.26 -11.49 5.21
CA GLN A 99 26.84 -12.83 5.31
C GLN A 99 28.17 -12.82 4.57
N LEU A 100 29.22 -12.43 5.29
CA LEU A 100 30.60 -12.85 5.02
C LEU A 100 31.31 -13.13 6.34
#